data_AF-A0A0D6AJB7-F1
#
_entry.id   AF-A0A0D6AJB7-F1
#
_cell.length_a   1.000
_cell.length_b   1.000
_cell.length_c   1.000
_cell.angle_alpha   90.00
_cell.angle_beta   90.00
_cell.angle_gamma   90.00
#
_symmetry.space_group_name_H-M   'P 1'
#
loop_
_entity.id
_entity.type
_entity.pdbx_description
1 polymer ?
#
loop_
_entity_poly.entity_id
_entity_poly.type
_entity_poly.pdbx_seq_one_letter_code
_entity_poly.pdbx_strand_id
1 'polypeptide(L)'
;MEIVCKDQLGLKLLYLFKQYDLSNFALLRTVGDIADTFYDKNLESIKEFMVIVQVNADMFLKLGQIIQVPNIKNKPETYALMLQYIALKNRYAKSFGQFQSLLGLLKDWEKFYNPLIAIRQEYPPEEFKQPLIFNEEIPGLAIYNKYESYIN
;
A
#
# COMPACT_ATOMS: atom_id res chain seq x y z
N MET A 1 -15.55 -17.74 14.75
CA MET A 1 -14.15 -18.18 15.00
C MET A 1 -13.30 -18.28 13.71
N GLU A 2 -13.85 -18.09 12.51
CA GLU A 2 -13.08 -18.23 11.25
C GLU A 2 -12.26 -17.00 10.85
N ILE A 3 -12.59 -15.80 11.34
CA ILE A 3 -11.87 -14.56 10.96
C ILE A 3 -10.51 -14.45 11.68
N VAL A 4 -10.36 -15.11 12.83
CA VAL A 4 -9.13 -15.05 13.66
C VAL A 4 -8.02 -15.96 13.12
N CYS A 5 -8.36 -17.01 12.36
CA CYS A 5 -7.40 -17.98 11.84
C CYS A 5 -6.70 -17.60 10.52
N LYS A 6 -7.12 -16.51 9.85
CA LYS A 6 -6.47 -16.10 8.58
C LYS A 6 -5.11 -15.43 8.76
N ASP A 7 -4.80 -14.96 9.97
CA ASP A 7 -3.57 -14.21 10.25
C ASP A 7 -2.70 -14.94 11.27
N GLN A 8 -1.84 -15.84 10.79
CA GLN A 8 -0.86 -16.56 11.61
C GLN A 8 0.04 -15.59 12.38
N LEU A 9 0.33 -14.41 11.83
CA LEU A 9 1.09 -13.37 12.51
C LEU A 9 0.27 -12.74 13.64
N GLY A 10 -1.00 -12.42 13.39
CA GLY A 10 -1.92 -11.91 14.42
C GLY A 10 -2.06 -12.87 15.61
N LEU A 11 -2.20 -14.17 15.35
CA LEU A 11 -2.25 -15.20 16.40
C LEU A 11 -0.93 -15.33 17.16
N LYS A 12 0.21 -15.32 16.46
CA LYS A 12 1.53 -15.33 17.09
C LYS A 12 1.73 -14.09 17.96
N LEU A 13 1.29 -12.93 17.48
CA LEU A 13 1.35 -11.68 18.23
C LEU A 13 0.52 -11.77 19.51
N LEU A 14 -0.75 -12.19 19.42
CA LEU A 14 -1.62 -12.39 20.58
C LEU A 14 -1.01 -13.36 21.61
N TYR A 15 -0.40 -14.45 21.15
CA TYR A 15 0.31 -15.39 22.01
C TYR A 15 1.51 -14.73 22.72
N LEU A 16 2.33 -13.97 21.98
CA LEU A 16 3.47 -13.24 22.54
C LEU A 16 3.01 -12.21 23.58
N PHE A 17 1.97 -11.43 23.30
CA PHE A 17 1.44 -10.48 24.28
C PHE A 17 0.86 -11.17 25.52
N LYS A 18 0.18 -12.31 25.38
CA LYS A 18 -0.29 -13.12 26.51
C LYS A 18 0.88 -13.58 27.39
N GLN A 19 2.01 -13.96 26.79
CA GLN A 19 3.21 -14.38 27.52
C GLN A 19 3.83 -13.24 28.33
N TYR A 20 3.66 -11.99 27.88
CA TYR A 20 4.22 -10.79 28.51
C TYR A 20 3.22 -10.03 29.41
N ASP A 21 2.08 -10.60 29.79
CA ASP A 21 1.03 -9.99 30.65
C ASP A 21 0.13 -8.94 29.96
N LEU A 22 -1.14 -8.87 30.39
CA LEU A 22 -2.24 -8.16 29.71
C LEU A 22 -2.09 -6.64 29.67
N SER A 23 -1.32 -6.06 30.60
CA SER A 23 -0.99 -4.63 30.63
C SER A 23 -0.25 -4.15 29.37
N ASN A 24 0.40 -5.08 28.65
CA ASN A 24 1.15 -4.78 27.44
C ASN A 24 0.29 -4.66 26.18
N PHE A 25 -1.00 -5.02 26.21
CA PHE A 25 -1.92 -4.69 25.11
C PHE A 25 -2.19 -3.18 25.02
N ALA A 26 -2.12 -2.46 26.15
CA ALA A 26 -2.19 -1.01 26.15
C ALA A 26 -1.01 -0.37 25.41
N LEU A 27 0.18 -0.99 25.42
CA LEU A 27 1.35 -0.51 24.66
C LEU A 27 1.09 -0.52 23.15
N LEU A 28 0.46 -1.56 22.61
CA LEU A 28 0.10 -1.60 21.18
C LEU A 28 -0.84 -0.47 20.82
N ARG A 29 -1.83 -0.20 21.67
CA ARG A 29 -2.77 0.89 21.47
C ARG A 29 -2.05 2.24 21.46
N THR A 30 -1.19 2.50 22.45
CA THR A 30 -0.41 3.74 22.51
C THR A 30 0.49 3.91 21.29
N VAL A 31 1.11 2.84 20.78
CA VAL A 31 1.94 2.87 19.58
C VAL A 31 1.11 3.12 18.32
N GLY A 32 -0.09 2.53 18.25
CA GLY A 32 -1.07 2.81 17.19
C GLY A 32 -1.52 4.27 17.21
N ASP A 33 -1.92 4.78 18.38
CA ASP A 33 -2.32 6.17 18.56
C ASP A 33 -1.18 7.13 18.16
N ILE A 34 0.07 6.82 18.54
CA ILE A 34 1.27 7.55 18.10
C ILE A 34 1.41 7.51 16.58
N ALA A 35 1.27 6.34 15.94
CA ALA A 35 1.36 6.21 14.49
C ALA A 35 0.29 7.05 13.77
N ASP A 36 -0.92 7.12 14.32
CA ASP A 36 -2.02 7.90 13.77
C ASP A 36 -1.76 9.41 13.84
N THR A 37 -0.99 9.90 14.84
CA THR A 37 -0.59 11.32 14.89
C THR A 37 0.29 11.78 13.72
N PHE A 38 0.85 10.84 12.95
CA PHE A 38 1.69 11.16 11.79
C PHE A 38 0.90 11.24 10.49
N TYR A 39 -0.41 10.94 10.49
CA TYR A 39 -1.22 10.90 9.27
C TYR A 39 -1.12 12.19 8.43
N ASP A 40 -1.14 13.35 9.09
CA ASP A 40 -1.07 14.67 8.44
C ASP A 40 0.35 15.26 8.36
N LYS A 41 1.37 14.54 8.84
CA LYS A 41 2.75 15.03 8.91
C LYS A 41 3.55 14.69 7.64
N ASN A 42 4.73 15.29 7.55
CA ASN A 42 5.68 14.96 6.49
C ASN A 42 6.26 13.56 6.75
N LEU A 43 5.77 12.57 6.00
CA LEU A 43 6.18 11.18 6.10
C LEU A 43 7.51 10.86 5.41
N GLU A 44 8.08 11.80 4.65
CA GLU A 44 9.34 11.58 3.91
C GLU A 44 10.57 11.68 4.81
N SER A 45 10.49 12.48 5.87
CA SER A 45 11.59 12.69 6.80
C SER A 45 11.49 11.75 8.00
N ILE A 46 12.46 10.83 8.12
CA ILE A 46 12.57 9.96 9.29
C ILE A 46 12.84 10.73 10.60
N LYS A 47 13.31 11.98 10.52
CA LYS A 47 13.71 12.77 11.70
C LYS A 47 12.57 12.96 12.69
N GLU A 48 11.35 13.19 12.21
CA GLU A 48 10.19 13.40 13.08
C GLU A 48 9.81 12.11 13.83
N PHE A 49 9.92 10.96 13.16
CA PHE A 49 9.72 9.65 13.77
C PHE A 49 10.81 9.36 14.81
N MET A 50 12.06 9.70 14.51
CA MET A 50 13.19 9.53 15.43
C MET A 50 12.98 10.28 16.74
N VAL A 51 12.53 11.54 16.69
CA VAL A 51 12.27 12.34 17.90
C VAL A 51 11.22 11.67 18.78
N ILE A 52 10.11 11.22 18.18
CA ILE A 52 9.02 10.60 18.95
C ILE A 52 9.43 9.24 19.52
N VAL A 53 10.20 8.45 18.79
CA VAL A 53 10.74 7.19 19.30
C VAL A 53 11.73 7.44 20.43
N GLN A 54 12.59 8.45 20.33
CA GLN A 54 13.55 8.78 21.40
C GLN A 54 12.85 9.25 22.67
N VAL A 55 11.82 10.09 22.56
CA VAL A 55 11.00 10.53 23.70
C VAL A 55 10.31 9.35 24.40
N ASN A 56 9.96 8.31 23.63
CA ASN A 56 9.27 7.12 24.12
C ASN A 56 10.15 5.86 24.08
N ALA A 57 11.47 6.00 24.20
CA ALA A 57 12.42 4.92 23.90
C ALA A 57 12.14 3.64 24.71
N ASP A 58 11.90 3.76 26.01
CA ASP A 58 11.59 2.63 26.89
C ASP A 58 10.36 1.86 26.44
N MET A 59 9.34 2.57 25.93
CA MET A 59 8.12 1.97 25.40
C MET A 59 8.41 1.15 24.14
N PHE A 60 9.16 1.71 23.21
CA PHE A 60 9.53 1.04 21.96
C PHE A 60 10.49 -0.13 22.18
N LEU A 61 11.42 -0.03 23.14
CA LEU A 61 12.30 -1.14 23.52
C LEU A 61 11.51 -2.30 24.15
N LYS A 62 10.54 -2.00 25.02
CA LYS A 62 9.61 -3.01 25.57
C LYS A 62 8.76 -3.66 24.48
N LEU A 63 8.22 -2.86 23.56
CA LEU A 63 7.50 -3.38 22.39
C LEU A 63 8.41 -4.32 21.57
N GLY A 64 9.67 -3.91 21.38
CA GLY A 64 10.71 -4.69 20.73
C GLY A 64 10.89 -6.08 21.29
N GLN A 65 10.91 -6.20 22.62
CA GLN A 65 11.01 -7.50 23.30
C GLN A 65 9.79 -8.38 23.02
N ILE A 66 8.58 -7.80 23.05
CA ILE A 66 7.33 -8.54 22.83
C ILE A 66 7.22 -9.03 21.39
N ILE A 67 7.54 -8.18 20.41
CA ILE A 67 7.52 -8.55 18.98
C ILE A 67 8.82 -9.25 18.54
N GLN A 68 9.73 -9.54 19.48
CA GLN A 68 10.98 -10.26 19.27
C GLN A 68 11.89 -9.63 18.21
N VAL A 69 12.05 -8.30 18.23
CA VAL A 69 13.04 -7.61 17.41
C VAL A 69 14.44 -8.13 17.77
N PRO A 70 15.26 -8.57 16.80
CA PRO A 70 16.62 -9.03 17.07
C PRO A 70 17.41 -7.95 17.82
N ASN A 71 18.17 -8.32 18.86
CA ASN A 71 18.90 -7.37 19.71
C ASN A 71 19.79 -6.39 18.92
N ILE A 72 20.41 -6.85 17.82
CA ILE A 72 21.25 -6.02 16.93
C ILE A 72 20.45 -4.88 16.27
N LYS A 73 19.14 -5.08 16.10
CA LYS A 73 18.19 -4.12 15.53
C LYS A 73 17.27 -3.49 16.59
N ASN A 74 17.42 -3.83 17.87
CA ASN A 74 16.60 -3.27 18.95
C ASN A 74 17.09 -1.86 19.33
N LYS A 75 16.92 -0.92 18.40
CA LYS A 75 17.39 0.47 18.51
C LYS A 75 16.35 1.46 17.99
N PRO A 76 16.32 2.70 18.48
CA PRO A 76 15.33 3.71 18.10
C PRO A 76 15.12 3.86 16.59
N GLU A 77 16.19 3.78 15.80
CA GLU A 77 16.13 3.92 14.34
C GLU A 77 15.24 2.86 13.68
N THR A 78 15.22 1.65 14.24
CA THR A 78 14.41 0.55 13.71
C THR A 78 12.93 0.81 13.94
N TYR A 79 12.56 1.32 15.12
CA TYR A 79 11.17 1.66 15.43
C TYR A 79 10.69 2.88 14.66
N ALA A 80 11.57 3.86 14.42
CA ALA A 80 11.24 5.02 13.59
C ALA A 80 10.91 4.60 12.15
N LEU A 81 11.69 3.67 11.58
CA LEU A 81 11.40 3.07 10.27
C LEU A 81 10.08 2.29 10.27
N MET A 82 9.80 1.52 11.32
CA MET A 82 8.53 0.78 11.43
C MET A 82 7.33 1.73 11.47
N LEU A 83 7.39 2.79 12.28
CA LEU A 83 6.34 3.80 12.34
C LEU A 83 6.16 4.53 11.00
N GLN A 84 7.26 4.93 10.37
CA GLN A 84 7.23 5.57 9.06
C GLN A 84 6.56 4.67 8.02
N TYR A 85 6.92 3.38 8.00
CA TYR A 85 6.29 2.40 7.12
C TYR A 85 4.79 2.25 7.39
N ILE A 86 4.37 2.13 8.66
CA ILE A 86 2.96 2.01 9.05
C ILE A 86 2.18 3.25 8.59
N ALA A 87 2.71 4.44 8.86
CA ALA A 87 2.09 5.71 8.49
C ALA A 87 1.96 5.85 6.96
N LEU A 88 3.02 5.54 6.21
CA LEU A 88 3.01 5.53 4.74
C LEU A 88 1.97 4.54 4.19
N LYS A 89 1.98 3.32 4.73
CA LYS A 89 1.04 2.26 4.32
C LYS A 89 -0.40 2.70 4.56
N ASN A 90 -0.70 3.28 5.72
CA ASN A 90 -2.05 3.75 6.05
C ASN A 90 -2.47 4.92 5.16
N ARG A 91 -1.60 5.91 4.96
CA ARG A 91 -1.89 7.09 4.11
C ARG A 91 -2.20 6.70 2.67
N TYR A 92 -1.43 5.78 2.11
CA TYR A 92 -1.57 5.39 0.70
C TYR A 92 -2.46 4.17 0.48
N ALA A 93 -2.98 3.51 1.52
CA ALA A 93 -3.82 2.31 1.38
C ALA A 93 -5.02 2.55 0.46
N LYS A 94 -5.73 3.67 0.65
CA LYS A 94 -6.91 4.01 -0.16
C LYS A 94 -6.52 4.31 -1.60
N SER A 95 -5.54 5.19 -1.81
CA SER A 95 -5.09 5.57 -3.16
C SER A 95 -4.52 4.39 -3.92
N PHE A 96 -3.80 3.51 -3.23
CA PHE A 96 -3.29 2.27 -3.80
C PHE A 96 -4.44 1.33 -4.23
N GLY A 97 -5.46 1.15 -3.40
CA GLY A 97 -6.65 0.37 -3.78
C GLY A 97 -7.40 0.95 -4.98
N GLN A 98 -7.52 2.29 -5.05
CA GLN A 98 -8.08 2.98 -6.22
C GLN A 98 -7.22 2.78 -7.47
N PHE A 99 -5.89 2.84 -7.33
CA PHE A 99 -4.97 2.58 -8.42
C PHE A 99 -5.06 1.13 -8.93
N GLN A 100 -5.14 0.15 -8.03
CA GLN A 100 -5.37 -1.25 -8.41
C GLN A 100 -6.70 -1.43 -9.16
N SER A 101 -7.75 -0.72 -8.74
CA SER A 101 -9.04 -0.74 -9.43
C SER A 101 -8.94 -0.14 -10.84
N LEU A 102 -8.18 0.95 -11.00
CA LEU A 102 -7.89 1.54 -12.31
C LEU A 102 -7.13 0.55 -13.20
N LEU A 103 -6.10 -0.13 -12.69
CA LEU A 103 -5.37 -1.14 -13.46
C LEU A 103 -6.28 -2.28 -13.93
N GLY A 104 -7.21 -2.73 -13.07
CA GLY A 104 -8.23 -3.71 -13.46
C GLY A 104 -9.13 -3.21 -14.59
N LEU A 105 -9.60 -1.96 -14.50
CA LEU A 105 -10.41 -1.34 -15.56
C LEU A 105 -9.63 -1.19 -16.88
N LEU A 106 -8.35 -0.83 -16.82
CA LEU A 106 -7.49 -0.72 -18.00
C LEU A 106 -7.25 -2.08 -18.66
N LYS A 107 -7.11 -3.14 -17.86
CA LYS A 107 -7.03 -4.52 -18.35
C LYS A 107 -8.31 -4.97 -19.06
N ASP A 108 -9.46 -4.59 -18.54
CA ASP A 108 -10.74 -4.86 -19.21
C ASP A 108 -10.92 -4.00 -20.46
N TRP A 109 -10.47 -2.74 -20.44
CA TRP A 109 -10.47 -1.85 -21.59
C TRP A 109 -9.60 -2.38 -22.75
N GLU A 110 -8.46 -2.99 -22.45
CA GLU A 110 -7.55 -3.61 -23.44
C GLU A 110 -8.28 -4.62 -24.35
N LYS A 111 -9.21 -5.39 -23.77
CA LYS A 111 -10.02 -6.39 -24.50
C LYS A 111 -10.88 -5.76 -25.60
N PHE A 112 -11.28 -4.49 -25.45
CA PHE A 112 -12.04 -3.76 -26.46
C PHE A 112 -11.13 -3.00 -27.43
N TYR A 113 -9.96 -2.58 -26.96
CA TYR A 113 -8.96 -1.90 -27.79
C TYR A 113 -8.41 -2.80 -28.90
N ASN A 114 -8.02 -4.03 -28.57
CA ASN A 114 -7.38 -4.94 -29.53
C ASN A 114 -8.27 -5.23 -30.77
N PRO A 115 -9.56 -5.57 -30.64
CA PRO A 115 -10.47 -5.71 -31.78
C PRO A 115 -10.66 -4.41 -32.56
N LEU A 116 -10.75 -3.27 -31.87
CA LEU A 116 -10.96 -1.97 -32.53
C LEU A 116 -9.79 -1.60 -33.44
N ILE A 117 -8.55 -1.80 -32.96
CA ILE A 117 -7.35 -1.59 -33.78
C ILE A 117 -7.28 -2.60 -34.93
N ALA A 118 -7.60 -3.88 -34.67
CA ALA A 118 -7.63 -4.90 -35.71
C ALA A 118 -8.58 -4.50 -36.86
N ILE A 119 -9.79 -4.02 -36.55
CA ILE A 119 -10.75 -3.52 -37.56
C ILE A 119 -10.19 -2.30 -38.30
N ARG A 120 -9.59 -1.32 -37.61
CA ARG A 120 -8.99 -0.15 -38.27
C ARG A 120 -7.84 -0.54 -39.21
N GLN A 121 -7.09 -1.59 -38.89
CA GLN A 121 -5.99 -2.11 -39.71
C GLN A 121 -6.47 -2.95 -40.90
N GLU A 122 -7.53 -3.73 -40.72
CA GLU A 122 -8.09 -4.60 -41.76
C GLU A 122 -8.81 -3.80 -42.86
N TYR A 123 -9.39 -2.64 -42.52
CA TYR A 123 -10.15 -1.80 -43.45
C TYR A 123 -9.52 -0.41 -43.61
N PRO A 124 -8.36 -0.27 -44.26
CA PRO A 124 -7.63 1.00 -44.34
C PRO A 124 -8.35 2.06 -45.20
N PRO A 125 -8.16 3.36 -44.93
CA PRO A 125 -8.87 4.45 -45.62
C PRO A 125 -8.49 4.59 -47.10
N GLU A 126 -7.35 4.03 -47.53
CA GLU A 126 -6.91 3.99 -48.92
C GLU A 126 -7.77 3.05 -49.77
N GLU A 127 -8.34 2.00 -49.16
CA GLU A 127 -9.12 0.96 -49.83
C GLU A 127 -10.61 1.03 -49.51
N PHE A 128 -10.97 1.58 -48.35
CA PHE A 128 -12.35 1.59 -47.85
C PHE A 128 -12.82 2.98 -47.40
N LYS A 129 -14.09 3.29 -47.67
CA LYS A 129 -14.73 4.50 -47.14
C LYS A 129 -15.06 4.31 -45.65
N GLN A 130 -14.23 4.89 -44.78
CA GLN A 130 -14.41 4.79 -43.33
C GLN A 130 -15.39 5.84 -42.76
N PRO A 131 -16.15 5.50 -41.70
CA PRO A 131 -16.86 6.49 -40.89
C PRO A 131 -15.92 7.48 -40.21
N LEU A 132 -16.38 8.71 -39.95
CA LEU A 132 -15.54 9.77 -39.33
C LEU A 132 -14.94 9.37 -37.97
N ILE A 133 -15.67 8.56 -37.18
CA ILE A 133 -15.23 8.05 -35.87
C ILE A 133 -13.97 7.17 -35.93
N PHE A 134 -13.59 6.67 -37.12
CA PHE A 134 -12.34 5.90 -37.28
C PHE A 134 -11.09 6.79 -37.21
N ASN A 135 -11.24 8.09 -37.46
CA ASN A 135 -10.15 9.07 -37.35
C ASN A 135 -10.06 9.72 -35.97
N GLU A 136 -11.02 9.44 -35.08
CA GLU A 136 -11.01 9.96 -33.72
C GLU A 136 -10.00 9.22 -32.86
N GLU A 137 -9.41 9.95 -31.90
CA GLU A 137 -8.54 9.40 -30.88
C GLU A 137 -9.31 8.37 -30.05
N ILE A 138 -8.67 7.23 -29.77
CA ILE A 138 -9.31 6.17 -29.00
C ILE A 138 -9.36 6.61 -27.52
N PRO A 139 -10.56 6.71 -26.92
CA PRO A 139 -10.68 7.16 -25.55
C PRO A 139 -9.93 6.23 -24.58
N GLY A 140 -9.16 6.83 -23.67
CA GLY A 140 -8.42 6.07 -22.65
C GLY A 140 -7.07 5.52 -23.08
N LEU A 141 -6.71 5.61 -24.37
CA LEU A 141 -5.43 5.10 -24.89
C LEU A 141 -4.22 5.75 -24.22
N ALA A 142 -4.24 7.07 -24.02
CA ALA A 142 -3.17 7.78 -23.33
C ALA A 142 -2.97 7.31 -21.88
N ILE A 143 -4.06 6.98 -21.19
CA ILE A 143 -4.03 6.48 -19.80
C ILE A 143 -3.54 5.03 -19.78
N TYR A 144 -4.04 4.19 -20.69
CA TYR A 144 -3.59 2.82 -20.85
C TYR A 144 -2.07 2.75 -21.07
N ASN A 145 -1.56 3.47 -22.08
CA ASN A 145 -0.12 3.50 -22.41
C ASN A 145 0.74 3.97 -21.23
N LYS A 146 0.26 4.94 -20.45
CA LYS A 146 0.98 5.43 -19.27
C LYS A 146 1.18 4.34 -18.21
N TYR A 147 0.27 3.38 -18.10
CA TYR A 147 0.26 2.37 -17.04
C TYR A 147 0.42 0.94 -17.55
N GLU A 148 0.69 0.75 -18.85
CA GLU A 148 0.82 -0.56 -19.50
C GLU A 148 1.82 -1.48 -18.78
N SER A 149 2.95 -0.94 -18.32
CA SER A 149 3.97 -1.70 -17.57
C SER A 149 3.49 -2.26 -16.23
N TYR A 150 2.34 -1.81 -15.72
CA TYR A 150 1.76 -2.23 -14.44
C TYR A 150 0.52 -3.13 -14.60
N ILE A 151 0.06 -3.38 -15.82
CA ILE A 151 -1.15 -4.18 -16.11
C ILE A 151 -0.83 -5.69 -16.29
N ASN A 152 0.43 -6.01 -16.59
CA ASN A 152 0.93 -7.36 -16.88
C ASN A 152 1.34 -8.14 -15.62
#